data_AF-A0A0G1KDZ2-F1
#
_entry.id   AF-A0A0G1KDZ2-F1
#
_cell.length_a   1.000
_cell.length_b   1.000
_cell.length_c   1.000
_cell.angle_alpha   90.00
_cell.angle_beta   90.00
_cell.angle_gamma   90.00
#
_symmetry.space_group_name_H-M   'P 1'
#
loop_
_entity.id
_entity.type
_entity.pdbx_description
1 polymer ?
#
loop_
_entity_poly.entity_id
_entity_poly.type
_entity_poly.pdbx_seq_one_letter_code
_entity_poly.pdbx_strand_id
1 'polypeptide(L)'
;MNNDKETGNLKCVNVYKKQEFESYVLWRSMPSILRGQPRHVVEKLGIDDELAISLLSIKNQTEFAQRFGIKDLGTLTEWNKKIEEMGGLMRNIHDWAKKLTPNVVSALYREATKTGKASAVKAWMEIIEGM
;
A
#
# COMPACT_ATOMS: atom_id res chain seq x y z
N MET A 1 31.96 13.80 0.60
CA MET A 1 30.80 13.99 -0.29
C MET A 1 29.73 13.01 0.17
N ASN A 2 28.65 13.54 0.75
CA ASN A 2 27.60 12.76 1.40
C ASN A 2 26.75 12.05 0.34
N ASN A 3 26.71 10.72 0.43
CA ASN A 3 25.78 9.88 -0.31
C ASN A 3 24.47 9.78 0.48
N ASP A 4 23.68 10.84 0.45
CA ASP A 4 22.31 10.88 0.97
C ASP A 4 21.34 11.27 -0.15
N LYS A 5 21.38 10.53 -1.26
CA LYS A 5 20.36 10.62 -2.30
C LYS A 5 19.46 9.40 -2.20
N GLU A 6 18.15 9.68 -2.15
CA GLU A 6 17.02 8.75 -2.32
C GLU A 6 16.45 8.06 -1.08
N THR A 7 16.28 8.80 0.03
CA THR A 7 15.12 8.55 0.90
C THR A 7 14.04 9.58 0.55
N GLY A 8 12.97 9.08 -0.07
CA GLY A 8 11.87 9.83 -0.65
C GLY A 8 11.31 10.90 0.27
N ASN A 9 11.00 12.02 -0.36
CA ASN A 9 10.61 13.30 0.20
C ASN A 9 9.25 13.26 0.93
N LEU A 10 9.17 12.58 2.08
CA LEU A 10 8.15 12.80 3.13
C LEU A 10 8.48 14.02 4.00
N LYS A 11 9.47 14.85 3.60
CA LYS A 11 9.85 16.04 4.35
C LYS A 11 8.70 17.05 4.30
N CYS A 12 8.07 17.18 5.46
CA CYS A 12 7.28 18.33 5.89
C CYS A 12 5.81 18.41 5.45
N VAL A 13 5.08 17.29 5.40
CA VAL A 13 3.60 17.38 5.41
C VAL A 13 3.15 17.61 6.85
N ASN A 14 2.73 18.83 7.17
CA ASN A 14 2.11 19.15 8.47
C ASN A 14 0.70 18.55 8.50
N VAL A 15 0.60 17.31 8.99
CA VAL A 15 -0.67 16.60 9.17
C VAL A 15 -0.82 16.26 10.65
N TYR A 16 -2.03 16.49 11.17
CA TYR A 16 -2.42 16.00 12.48
C TYR A 16 -2.15 14.49 12.55
N LYS A 17 -1.48 14.00 13.60
CA LYS A 17 -1.12 12.57 13.77
C LYS A 17 -0.34 12.00 12.57
N LYS A 18 0.88 12.51 12.37
CA LYS A 18 1.74 12.19 11.21
C LYS A 18 2.00 10.68 11.02
N GLN A 19 2.29 9.94 12.09
CA GLN A 19 2.57 8.50 11.99
C GLN A 19 1.33 7.70 11.58
N GLU A 20 0.16 8.08 12.11
CA GLU A 20 -1.11 7.47 11.74
C GLU A 20 -1.51 7.83 10.31
N PHE A 21 -1.19 9.06 9.86
CA PHE A 21 -1.33 9.44 8.47
C PHE A 21 -0.44 8.58 7.55
N GLU A 22 0.84 8.38 7.88
CA GLU A 22 1.73 7.49 7.11
C GLU A 22 1.19 6.05 7.04
N SER A 23 0.70 5.54 8.16
CA SER A 23 0.04 4.22 8.25
C SER A 23 -1.24 4.16 7.41
N TYR A 24 -2.01 5.24 7.39
CA TYR A 24 -3.24 5.37 6.60
C TYR A 24 -2.95 5.39 5.09
N VAL A 25 -1.93 6.14 4.68
CA VAL A 25 -1.47 6.18 3.28
C VAL A 25 -1.01 4.79 2.84
N LEU A 26 -0.21 4.12 3.68
CA LEU A 26 0.25 2.75 3.43
C LEU A 26 -0.92 1.77 3.29
N TRP A 27 -1.88 1.78 4.22
CA TRP A 27 -3.08 0.94 4.14
C TRP A 27 -3.94 1.23 2.89
N ARG A 28 -4.07 2.51 2.53
CA ARG A 28 -4.82 2.95 1.34
C ARG A 28 -4.17 2.53 0.03
N SER A 29 -2.84 2.51 -0.02
CA SER A 29 -2.09 2.10 -1.21
C SER A 29 -2.13 0.59 -1.44
N MET A 30 -2.38 -0.21 -0.41
CA MET A 30 -2.55 -1.67 -0.54
C MET A 30 -3.83 -2.06 -1.31
N PRO A 31 -3.78 -3.15 -2.11
CA PRO A 31 -4.93 -3.70 -2.82
C PRO A 31 -6.07 -4.05 -1.87
N SER A 32 -7.27 -3.56 -2.18
CA SER A 32 -8.47 -3.83 -1.37
C SER A 32 -8.78 -5.32 -1.23
N ILE A 33 -8.40 -6.14 -2.22
CA ILE A 33 -8.58 -7.60 -2.20
C ILE A 33 -7.82 -8.29 -1.05
N LEU A 34 -6.73 -7.69 -0.57
CA LEU A 34 -5.93 -8.21 0.53
C LEU A 34 -6.49 -7.82 1.91
N ARG A 35 -7.40 -6.83 1.96
CA ARG A 35 -7.96 -6.35 3.23
C ARG A 35 -8.93 -7.37 3.80
N GLY A 36 -8.81 -7.64 5.10
CA GLY A 36 -9.60 -8.63 5.83
C GLY A 36 -9.27 -10.08 5.51
N GLN A 37 -8.21 -10.35 4.73
CA GLN A 37 -7.75 -11.71 4.46
C GLN A 37 -7.12 -12.33 5.72
N PRO A 38 -7.26 -13.65 5.91
CA PRO A 38 -6.55 -14.34 7.00
C PRO A 38 -5.03 -14.17 6.89
N ARG A 39 -4.36 -14.04 8.04
CA ARG A 39 -2.90 -13.85 8.11
C ARG A 39 -2.11 -14.85 7.27
N HIS A 40 -2.44 -16.14 7.35
CA HIS A 40 -1.77 -17.19 6.58
C HIS A 40 -1.90 -17.05 5.05
N VAL A 41 -2.95 -16.37 4.55
CA VAL A 41 -3.12 -16.08 3.12
C VAL A 41 -2.20 -14.94 2.71
N VAL A 42 -2.14 -13.89 3.53
CA VAL A 42 -1.28 -12.71 3.32
C VAL A 42 0.21 -13.09 3.36
N GLU A 43 0.61 -13.93 4.31
CA GLU A 43 1.98 -14.45 4.42
C GLU A 43 2.37 -15.32 3.22
N LYS A 44 1.45 -16.16 2.71
CA LYS A 44 1.69 -16.95 1.48
C LYS A 44 1.87 -16.09 0.23
N LEU A 45 1.40 -14.84 0.25
CA LEU A 45 1.63 -13.87 -0.82
C LEU A 45 2.94 -13.11 -0.65
N GLY A 46 3.72 -13.37 0.40
CA GLY A 46 5.03 -12.75 0.64
C GLY A 46 4.97 -11.46 1.46
N ILE A 47 3.82 -11.15 2.07
CA ILE A 47 3.74 -10.08 3.06
C ILE A 47 3.98 -10.69 4.44
N ASP A 48 5.20 -10.53 4.93
CA ASP A 48 5.66 -10.98 6.25
C ASP A 48 5.80 -9.84 7.26
N ASP A 49 5.63 -8.60 6.81
CA ASP A 49 5.77 -7.40 7.62
C ASP A 49 4.60 -7.27 8.61
N GLU A 50 4.89 -7.27 9.91
CA GLU A 50 3.87 -7.21 10.97
C GLU A 50 2.99 -5.95 10.87
N LEU A 51 3.57 -4.81 10.49
CA LEU A 51 2.80 -3.58 10.30
C LEU A 51 1.86 -3.74 9.10
N ALA A 52 2.34 -4.28 7.98
CA ALA A 52 1.49 -4.54 6.81
C ALA A 52 0.37 -5.55 7.10
N ILE A 53 0.65 -6.66 7.79
CA ILE A 53 -0.35 -7.65 8.20
C ILE A 53 -1.39 -7.00 9.11
N SER A 54 -0.93 -6.21 10.08
CA SER A 54 -1.78 -5.46 10.99
C SER A 54 -2.68 -4.46 10.26
N LEU A 55 -2.17 -3.75 9.26
CA LEU A 55 -2.97 -2.84 8.45
C LEU A 55 -3.95 -3.58 7.54
N LEU A 56 -3.56 -4.71 6.97
CA LEU A 56 -4.44 -5.53 6.13
C LEU A 56 -5.59 -6.17 6.89
N SER A 57 -5.49 -6.34 8.21
CA SER A 57 -6.65 -6.79 9.00
C SER A 57 -7.77 -5.75 9.05
N ILE A 58 -7.48 -4.48 8.76
CA ILE A 58 -8.44 -3.37 8.76
C ILE A 58 -9.23 -3.38 7.45
N LYS A 59 -10.55 -3.54 7.56
CA LYS A 59 -11.44 -3.71 6.39
C LYS A 59 -11.86 -2.39 5.76
N ASN A 60 -12.10 -1.37 6.59
CA ASN A 60 -12.66 -0.09 6.14
C ASN A 60 -12.11 1.10 6.93
N GLN A 61 -12.41 2.31 6.45
CA GLN A 61 -11.94 3.57 7.05
C GLN A 61 -12.45 3.79 8.48
N THR A 62 -13.66 3.33 8.78
CA THR A 62 -14.25 3.44 10.13
C THR A 62 -13.48 2.61 11.13
N GLU A 63 -13.11 1.38 10.77
CA GLU A 63 -12.29 0.49 11.59
C GLU A 63 -10.87 1.05 11.76
N PHE A 64 -10.30 1.66 10.70
CA PHE A 64 -9.03 2.38 10.80
C PHE A 64 -9.13 3.51 11.83
N ALA A 65 -10.16 4.35 11.74
CA ALA A 65 -10.36 5.46 12.66
C ALA A 65 -10.46 5.00 14.11
N GLN A 66 -11.22 3.94 14.36
CA GLN A 66 -11.36 3.35 15.70
C GLN A 66 -10.01 2.84 16.23
N ARG A 67 -9.25 2.11 15.40
CA ARG A 67 -8.00 1.50 15.80
C ARG A 67 -6.90 2.51 16.15
N PHE A 68 -6.86 3.63 15.43
CA PHE A 68 -5.88 4.70 15.62
C PHE A 68 -6.39 5.87 16.47
N GLY A 69 -7.60 5.75 17.04
CA GLY A 69 -8.19 6.75 17.92
C GLY A 69 -8.52 8.08 17.22
N ILE A 70 -8.85 8.03 15.93
CA ILE A 70 -9.26 9.19 15.13
C ILE A 70 -10.75 9.43 15.41
N LYS A 71 -11.04 10.42 16.27
CA LYS A 71 -12.39 10.72 16.75
C LYS A 71 -13.27 11.41 15.69
N ASP A 72 -12.64 12.11 14.74
CA ASP A 72 -13.33 12.87 13.71
C ASP A 72 -13.13 12.25 12.32
N LEU A 73 -14.23 11.87 11.67
CA LEU A 73 -14.24 11.37 10.28
C LEU A 73 -13.82 12.48 9.28
N GLY A 74 -13.98 13.76 9.65
CA GLY A 74 -13.46 14.90 8.89
C GLY A 74 -11.96 14.82 8.69
N THR A 75 -11.22 14.36 9.70
CA THR A 75 -9.76 14.17 9.63
C THR A 75 -9.35 13.20 8.52
N LEU A 76 -10.04 12.06 8.36
CA LEU A 76 -9.74 11.12 7.27
C LEU A 76 -10.09 11.70 5.89
N THR A 77 -11.10 12.55 5.82
CA THR A 77 -11.47 13.25 4.58
C THR A 77 -10.39 14.26 4.18
N GLU A 78 -9.85 15.02 5.13
CA GLU A 78 -8.71 15.90 4.91
C GLU A 78 -7.46 15.14 4.50
N TRP A 79 -7.20 13.98 5.12
CA TRP A 79 -6.09 13.11 4.74
C TRP A 79 -6.22 12.62 3.30
N ASN A 80 -7.41 12.22 2.86
CA ASN A 80 -7.64 11.85 1.47
C ASN A 80 -7.32 13.01 0.52
N LYS A 81 -7.76 14.23 0.83
CA LYS A 81 -7.44 15.42 0.02
C LYS A 81 -5.92 15.66 -0.06
N LYS A 82 -5.23 15.58 1.07
CA LYS A 82 -3.76 15.74 1.12
C LYS A 82 -3.03 14.67 0.30
N ILE A 83 -3.53 13.43 0.28
CA ILE A 83 -2.95 12.36 -0.55
C ILE A 83 -3.04 12.72 -2.04
N GLU A 84 -4.19 13.22 -2.48
CA GLU A 84 -4.36 13.69 -3.87
C GLU A 84 -3.43 14.86 -4.19
N GLU A 85 -3.33 15.86 -3.30
CA GLU A 85 -2.44 17.01 -3.45
C GLU A 85 -0.95 16.61 -3.56
N MET A 86 -0.54 15.53 -2.90
CA MET A 86 0.82 15.01 -2.94
C MET A 86 1.16 14.19 -4.18
N GLY A 87 0.21 14.04 -5.12
CA GLY A 87 0.38 13.25 -6.34
C GLY A 87 -0.11 11.80 -6.22
N GLY A 88 -1.03 11.52 -5.29
CA GLY A 88 -1.75 10.26 -5.19
C GLY A 88 -1.01 9.14 -4.46
N LEU A 89 -1.67 7.98 -4.37
CA LEU A 89 -1.20 6.80 -3.62
C LEU A 89 0.01 6.10 -4.27
N MET A 90 0.23 6.31 -5.57
CA MET A 90 1.24 5.61 -6.36
C MET A 90 2.67 5.85 -5.86
N ARG A 91 2.95 7.01 -5.26
CA ARG A 91 4.28 7.32 -4.70
C ARG A 91 4.66 6.48 -3.49
N ASN A 92 3.70 5.85 -2.83
CA ASN A 92 3.89 5.08 -1.59
C ASN A 92 3.65 3.57 -1.78
N ILE A 93 3.49 3.12 -3.02
CA ILE A 93 3.25 1.71 -3.36
C ILE A 93 4.52 0.86 -3.23
N HIS A 94 5.69 1.49 -3.42
CA HIS A 94 6.92 0.79 -3.77
C HIS A 94 7.44 -0.17 -2.68
N ASP A 95 7.33 0.18 -1.40
CA ASP A 95 7.98 -0.59 -0.33
C ASP A 95 7.26 -1.90 -0.01
N TRP A 96 5.92 -1.90 0.08
CA TRP A 96 5.17 -3.14 0.28
C TRP A 96 4.99 -3.91 -1.04
N ALA A 97 4.86 -3.21 -2.18
CA ALA A 97 4.68 -3.86 -3.47
C ALA A 97 5.90 -4.71 -3.83
N LYS A 98 7.13 -4.21 -3.61
CA LYS A 98 8.38 -4.98 -3.80
C LYS A 98 8.39 -6.35 -3.12
N LYS A 99 7.86 -6.46 -1.90
CA LYS A 99 7.78 -7.72 -1.16
C LYS A 99 6.72 -8.67 -1.76
N LEU A 100 5.63 -8.11 -2.26
CA LEU A 100 4.55 -8.85 -2.93
C LEU A 100 4.93 -9.27 -4.36
N THR A 101 5.83 -8.52 -5.02
CA THR A 101 6.17 -8.64 -6.44
C THR A 101 6.49 -10.06 -6.88
N PRO A 102 7.38 -10.84 -6.22
CA PRO A 102 7.76 -12.16 -6.73
C PRO A 102 6.58 -13.13 -6.77
N ASN A 103 5.72 -13.11 -5.74
CA ASN A 103 4.59 -14.02 -5.63
C ASN A 103 3.44 -13.62 -6.55
N VAL A 104 3.17 -12.32 -6.69
CA VAL A 104 2.15 -11.84 -7.63
C VAL A 104 2.60 -12.00 -9.07
N VAL A 105 3.85 -11.67 -9.41
CA VAL A 105 4.41 -11.95 -10.74
C VAL A 105 4.37 -13.45 -11.02
N SER A 106 4.75 -14.31 -10.07
CA SER A 106 4.65 -15.76 -10.23
C SER A 106 3.21 -16.24 -10.47
N ALA A 107 2.25 -15.74 -9.70
CA ALA A 107 0.83 -16.08 -9.87
C ALA A 107 0.27 -15.58 -11.21
N LEU A 108 0.58 -14.35 -11.59
CA LEU A 108 0.19 -13.75 -12.87
C LEU A 108 0.85 -14.46 -14.04
N TYR A 109 2.11 -14.86 -13.92
CA TYR A 109 2.83 -15.64 -14.94
C TYR A 109 2.25 -17.04 -15.09
N ARG A 110 1.91 -17.70 -13.98
CA ARG A 110 1.21 -18.99 -13.97
C ARG A 110 -0.18 -18.90 -14.60
N GLU A 111 -0.88 -17.78 -14.44
CA GLU A 111 -2.18 -17.54 -15.07
C GLU A 111 -2.04 -17.18 -16.55
N ALA A 112 -1.06 -16.35 -16.92
CA ALA A 112 -0.76 -15.98 -18.30
C ALA A 112 -0.31 -17.20 -19.13
N THR A 113 0.44 -18.13 -18.55
CA THR A 113 0.83 -19.39 -19.22
C THR A 113 -0.35 -20.34 -19.42
N LYS A 114 -1.39 -20.29 -18.56
CA LYS A 114 -2.62 -21.07 -18.71
C LYS A 114 -3.63 -20.45 -19.67
N THR A 115 -3.77 -19.13 -19.65
CA THR A 115 -4.83 -18.40 -20.36
C THR A 115 -4.33 -17.61 -21.58
N GLY A 116 -3.02 -17.48 -21.76
CA GLY A 116 -2.38 -16.69 -22.81
C GLY A 116 -2.40 -15.16 -22.57
N LYS A 117 -2.93 -14.68 -21.44
CA LYS A 117 -3.12 -13.24 -21.18
C LYS A 117 -1.95 -12.60 -20.44
N ALA A 118 -0.90 -12.24 -21.19
CA ALA A 118 0.28 -11.55 -20.65
C ALA A 118 0.03 -10.09 -20.20
N SER A 119 -1.10 -9.49 -20.57
CA SER A 119 -1.44 -8.10 -20.25
C SER A 119 -1.55 -7.84 -18.73
N ALA A 120 -1.98 -8.82 -17.94
CA ALA A 120 -2.09 -8.67 -16.48
C ALA A 120 -0.71 -8.65 -15.79
N VAL A 121 0.25 -9.44 -16.29
CA VAL A 121 1.65 -9.40 -15.83
C VAL A 121 2.26 -8.05 -16.16
N LYS A 122 2.05 -7.55 -17.39
CA LYS A 122 2.59 -6.26 -17.84
C LYS A 122 2.03 -5.09 -17.03
N ALA A 123 0.71 -5.03 -16.82
CA ALA A 123 0.09 -3.99 -16.00
C ALA A 123 0.60 -3.99 -14.55
N TRP A 124 0.89 -5.16 -13.99
CA TRP A 124 1.48 -5.28 -12.66
C TRP A 124 2.92 -4.76 -12.59
N MET A 125 3.75 -5.08 -13.61
CA MET A 125 5.12 -4.56 -13.71
C MET A 125 5.13 -3.04 -13.91
N GLU A 126 4.22 -2.49 -14.73
CA GLU A 126 4.04 -1.04 -14.91
C GLU A 126 3.70 -0.34 -13.59
N ILE A 127 2.83 -0.92 -12.75
CA ILE A 127 2.47 -0.38 -11.43
C ILE A 127 3.68 -0.35 -10.47
N ILE A 128 4.57 -1.33 -10.55
CA ILE A 128 5.74 -1.43 -9.66
C ILE A 128 6.90 -0.59 -10.15
N GLU A 129 7.18 -0.61 -11.45
CA GLU A 129 8.33 0.05 -12.07
C GLU A 129 8.05 1.52 -12.41
N GLY A 130 6.77 1.93 -12.43
CA GLY A 130 6.37 3.33 -12.60
C GLY A 130 6.58 3.91 -14.00
N MET A 131 6.62 3.06 -15.05
CA MET A 131 6.66 3.47 -16.46
C MET A 131 5.26 3.73 -17.04
#